data_AF-A0A176FTS8-F1
#
_entry.id   AF-A0A176FTS8-F1
#
_cell.length_a   1.000
_cell.length_b   1.000
_cell.length_c   1.000
_cell.angle_alpha   90.00
_cell.angle_beta   90.00
_cell.angle_gamma   90.00
#
_symmetry.space_group_name_H-M   'P 1'
#
loop_
_entity.id
_entity.type
_entity.pdbx_description
1 polymer ?
#
loop_
_entity_poly.entity_id
_entity_poly.type
_entity_poly.pdbx_seq_one_letter_code
_entity_poly.pdbx_strand_id
1 'polypeptide(L)'
;MERYFPERRVFLRSDNDTRFIRLKPGSQLVAFLGVSAVVAWTIIATAVLLMDSIGSGNFREQAKRDQRTYEARLNALEAERNTRAEEAAAAQERFNSALKQISTMQSDLLASETRRRELETGIEVIQSTLRRTMKERDAARAESEELSLALQETDPDTLADEEGMGAEATLETLTAALSDTARQRDKISNDAELALLEADEMAAQIQLMKDQNDQIFRQLEDAMTISVEPLDKMFTAAGMDTDNMLDTVRRGYSGQGGPLMPLSFSTRGEEPTPDAMRANRILNQLDRLNLYRIAAQKAPFALPVKSTFRYTSGFGMRWGRMHSG
;
A
#
# COMPACT_ATOMS: atom_id res chain seq x y z
N MET A 1 11.23 -103.13 12.51
CA MET A 1 11.96 -102.31 13.52
C MET A 1 13.46 -102.36 13.30
N GLU A 2 14.06 -103.55 13.16
CA GLU A 2 15.53 -103.71 12.94
C GLU A 2 16.05 -103.17 11.60
N ARG A 3 15.19 -103.01 10.59
CA ARG A 3 15.58 -102.50 9.26
C ARG A 3 15.77 -100.97 9.19
N TYR A 4 15.19 -100.21 10.12
CA TYR A 4 15.26 -98.74 10.16
C TYR A 4 16.07 -98.21 11.36
N PHE A 5 16.07 -98.92 12.48
CA PHE A 5 16.89 -98.58 13.67
C PHE A 5 17.77 -99.78 14.07
N PRO A 6 18.92 -99.99 13.42
CA PRO A 6 19.85 -101.05 13.79
C PRO A 6 20.46 -100.78 15.17
N GLU A 7 20.85 -101.84 15.88
CA GLU A 7 21.58 -101.69 17.14
C GLU A 7 22.90 -100.94 16.92
N ARG A 8 23.02 -99.76 17.52
CA ARG A 8 24.24 -98.95 17.46
C ARG A 8 24.96 -99.04 18.79
N ARG A 9 26.27 -99.33 18.72
CA ARG A 9 27.16 -99.36 19.87
C ARG A 9 27.99 -98.10 19.82
N VAL A 10 27.79 -97.23 20.79
CA VAL A 10 28.61 -96.03 20.94
C VAL A 10 29.69 -96.37 21.97
N PHE A 11 30.94 -96.23 21.54
CA PHE A 11 32.10 -96.44 22.39
C PHE A 11 32.57 -95.06 22.84
N LEU A 12 32.39 -94.76 24.14
CA LEU A 12 33.03 -93.60 24.74
C LEU A 12 34.32 -94.08 25.40
N ARG A 13 35.44 -93.65 24.83
CA ARG A 13 36.76 -93.85 25.40
C ARG A 13 37.14 -92.61 26.19
N SER A 14 37.28 -92.75 27.50
CA SER A 14 37.96 -91.78 28.37
C SER A 14 39.33 -92.34 28.72
N ASP A 15 40.30 -91.48 29.06
CA ASP A 15 41.72 -91.83 29.22
C ASP A 15 42.00 -92.98 30.20
N ASN A 16 41.06 -93.32 31.10
CA ASN A 16 41.22 -94.40 32.06
C ASN A 16 40.12 -95.49 32.00
N ASP A 17 39.11 -95.39 31.13
CA ASP A 17 38.07 -96.42 31.00
C ASP A 17 37.29 -96.32 29.68
N THR A 18 36.95 -97.46 29.06
CA THR A 18 36.12 -97.52 27.84
C THR A 18 34.76 -98.10 28.17
N ARG A 19 33.75 -97.24 28.30
CA ARG A 19 32.38 -97.67 28.59
C ARG A 19 31.60 -97.82 27.29
N PHE A 20 30.98 -98.98 27.10
CA PHE A 20 30.11 -99.24 25.96
C PHE A 20 28.65 -99.02 26.35
N ILE A 21 27.93 -98.27 25.54
CA ILE A 21 26.48 -98.11 25.71
C ILE A 21 25.82 -98.78 24.51
N ARG A 22 24.99 -99.80 24.78
CA ARG A 22 24.20 -100.48 23.75
C ARG A 22 22.87 -99.76 23.60
N LEU A 23 22.70 -99.05 22.50
CA LEU A 23 21.44 -98.37 22.20
C LEU A 23 20.49 -99.38 21.55
N LYS A 24 19.56 -99.91 22.36
CA LYS A 24 18.48 -100.77 21.86
C LYS A 24 17.62 -100.00 20.84
N PRO A 25 17.08 -100.65 19.80
CA PRO A 25 16.28 -99.99 18.77
C PRO A 25 15.11 -99.15 19.34
N GLY A 26 14.46 -99.63 20.41
CA GLY A 26 13.41 -98.89 21.11
C GLY A 26 13.88 -97.58 21.74
N SER A 27 15.09 -97.54 22.31
CA SER A 27 15.65 -96.31 22.90
C SER A 27 16.01 -95.26 21.85
N GLN A 28 16.47 -95.69 20.66
CA GLN A 28 16.76 -94.81 19.54
C GLN A 28 15.49 -94.18 18.96
N LEU A 29 14.39 -94.95 18.88
CA LEU A 29 13.11 -94.47 18.41
C LEU A 29 12.51 -93.42 19.36
N VAL A 30 12.56 -93.66 20.68
CA VAL A 30 12.11 -92.68 21.68
C VAL A 30 12.97 -91.41 21.64
N ALA A 31 14.30 -91.54 21.52
CA ALA A 31 15.19 -90.39 21.39
C ALA A 31 14.91 -89.58 20.12
N PHE A 32 14.70 -90.24 18.98
CA PHE A 32 14.36 -89.57 17.73
C PHE A 32 13.01 -88.85 17.81
N LEU A 33 11.98 -89.52 18.33
CA LEU A 33 10.67 -88.90 18.54
C LEU A 33 10.75 -87.71 19.49
N GLY A 34 11.50 -87.83 20.59
CA GLY A 34 11.72 -86.73 21.54
C GLY A 34 12.39 -85.53 20.90
N VAL A 35 13.48 -85.73 20.15
CA VAL A 35 14.16 -84.64 19.43
C VAL A 35 13.24 -84.03 18.37
N SER A 36 12.51 -84.83 17.60
CA SER A 36 11.57 -84.34 16.59
C SER A 36 10.43 -83.52 17.19
N ALA A 37 9.92 -83.93 18.37
CA ALA A 37 8.86 -83.22 19.08
C ALA A 37 9.37 -81.86 19.60
N VAL A 38 10.58 -81.80 20.14
CA VAL A 38 11.20 -80.54 20.58
C VAL A 38 11.42 -79.59 19.39
N VAL A 39 11.93 -80.10 18.26
CA VAL A 39 12.12 -79.28 17.05
C VAL A 39 10.79 -78.80 16.48
N ALA A 40 9.77 -79.66 16.42
CA ALA A 40 8.44 -79.26 15.98
C ALA A 40 7.86 -78.18 16.92
N TRP A 41 8.03 -78.35 18.23
CA TRP A 41 7.59 -77.37 19.23
C TRP A 41 8.32 -76.03 19.08
N THR A 42 9.65 -76.01 18.89
CA THR A 42 10.40 -74.76 18.73
C THR A 42 10.00 -74.01 17.47
N ILE A 43 9.73 -74.72 16.36
CA ILE A 43 9.22 -74.11 15.13
C ILE A 43 7.85 -73.47 15.37
N ILE A 44 6.92 -74.18 16.02
CA ILE A 44 5.58 -73.67 16.33
C ILE A 44 5.67 -72.45 17.26
N ALA A 45 6.45 -72.54 18.33
CA ALA A 45 6.63 -71.44 19.29
C ALA A 45 7.26 -70.20 18.63
N THR A 46 8.25 -70.39 17.75
CA THR A 46 8.88 -69.28 17.00
C THR A 46 7.90 -68.64 16.02
N ALA A 47 7.06 -69.44 15.34
CA ALA A 47 6.05 -68.94 14.43
C ALA A 47 4.98 -68.09 15.17
N VAL A 48 4.53 -68.55 16.35
CA VAL A 48 3.58 -67.79 17.19
C VAL A 48 4.19 -66.46 17.64
N LEU A 49 5.44 -66.46 18.11
CA LEU A 49 6.12 -65.22 18.53
C LEU A 49 6.35 -64.23 17.37
N LEU A 50 6.69 -64.73 16.18
CA LEU A 50 6.82 -63.88 15.00
C LEU A 50 5.47 -63.30 14.56
N MET A 51 4.39 -64.09 14.66
CA MET A 51 3.05 -63.64 14.31
C MET A 51 2.53 -62.58 15.29
N ASP A 52 2.81 -62.71 16.60
CA ASP A 52 2.46 -61.70 17.60
C ASP A 52 3.35 -60.45 17.55
N SER A 53 4.65 -60.59 17.25
CA SER A 53 5.56 -59.44 17.15
C SER A 53 5.39 -58.61 15.88
N ILE A 54 4.89 -59.22 14.79
CA ILE A 54 4.58 -58.55 13.53
C ILE A 54 3.07 -58.19 13.44
N GLY A 55 2.23 -58.80 14.27
CA GLY A 55 0.77 -58.76 14.18
C GLY A 55 0.13 -57.55 14.86
N SER A 56 -0.42 -56.65 14.03
CA SER A 56 -1.52 -55.70 14.31
C SER A 56 -1.41 -54.65 15.44
N GLY A 57 -0.74 -54.93 16.56
CA GLY A 57 -0.59 -54.01 17.69
C GLY A 57 0.25 -52.78 17.32
N ASN A 58 1.41 -53.00 16.69
CA ASN A 58 2.31 -51.92 16.29
C ASN A 58 1.72 -51.06 15.15
N PHE A 59 1.09 -51.66 14.14
CA PHE A 59 0.50 -50.90 13.02
C PHE A 59 -0.71 -50.06 13.44
N ARG A 60 -1.57 -50.58 14.33
CA ARG A 60 -2.74 -49.83 14.79
C ARG A 60 -2.35 -48.69 15.73
N GLU A 61 -1.34 -48.87 16.58
CA GLU A 61 -0.79 -47.79 17.39
C GLU A 61 -0.03 -46.77 16.56
N GLN A 62 0.77 -47.21 15.59
CA GLN A 62 1.47 -46.34 14.65
C GLN A 62 0.48 -45.51 13.83
N ALA A 63 -0.56 -46.13 13.26
CA ALA A 63 -1.61 -45.43 12.53
C ALA A 63 -2.34 -44.39 13.40
N LYS A 64 -2.65 -44.70 14.68
CA LYS A 64 -3.22 -43.72 15.62
C LYS A 64 -2.28 -42.56 15.91
N ARG A 65 -0.98 -42.83 16.02
CA ARG A 65 0.03 -41.81 16.29
C ARG A 65 0.24 -40.89 15.08
N ASP A 66 0.25 -41.47 13.88
CA ASP A 66 0.32 -40.76 12.62
C ASP A 66 -0.93 -39.90 12.41
N GLN A 67 -2.12 -40.45 12.71
CA GLN A 67 -3.38 -39.70 12.68
C GLN A 67 -3.33 -38.47 13.61
N ARG A 68 -2.93 -38.65 14.87
CA ARG A 68 -2.81 -37.52 15.81
C ARG A 68 -1.80 -36.48 15.34
N THR A 69 -0.68 -36.92 14.76
CA THR A 69 0.33 -36.00 14.21
C THR A 69 -0.22 -35.23 13.01
N TYR A 70 -1.01 -35.90 12.16
CA TYR A 70 -1.67 -35.28 11.04
C TYR A 70 -2.74 -34.28 11.49
N GLU A 71 -3.61 -34.64 12.44
CA GLU A 71 -4.60 -33.75 13.05
C GLU A 71 -3.93 -32.53 13.70
N ALA A 72 -2.83 -32.72 14.42
CA ALA A 72 -2.08 -31.61 15.01
C ALA A 72 -1.51 -30.66 13.95
N ARG A 73 -0.98 -31.20 12.84
CA ARG A 73 -0.51 -30.37 11.71
C ARG A 73 -1.64 -29.65 11.02
N LEU A 74 -2.80 -30.28 10.86
CA LEU A 74 -3.98 -29.67 10.26
C LEU A 74 -4.46 -28.50 11.11
N ASN A 75 -4.58 -28.69 12.42
CA ASN A 75 -4.96 -27.63 13.35
C ASN A 75 -3.96 -26.47 13.35
N ALA A 76 -2.66 -26.76 13.27
CA ALA A 76 -1.63 -25.73 13.16
C ALA A 76 -1.75 -24.93 11.85
N LEU A 77 -2.02 -25.60 10.73
CA LEU A 77 -2.22 -24.97 9.43
C LEU A 77 -3.50 -24.12 9.40
N GLU A 78 -4.59 -24.61 9.99
CA GLU A 78 -5.83 -23.85 10.14
C GLU A 78 -5.63 -22.60 10.99
N ALA A 79 -4.89 -22.70 12.10
CA ALA A 79 -4.54 -21.57 12.94
C ALA A 79 -3.72 -20.53 12.16
N GLU A 80 -2.66 -20.94 11.47
CA GLU A 80 -1.85 -20.03 10.64
C GLU A 80 -2.69 -19.36 9.55
N ARG A 81 -3.57 -20.11 8.87
CA ARG A 81 -4.48 -19.58 7.86
C ARG A 81 -5.43 -18.55 8.44
N ASN A 82 -5.97 -18.79 9.64
CA ASN A 82 -6.88 -17.84 10.30
C ASN A 82 -6.14 -16.57 10.71
N THR A 83 -4.93 -16.69 11.28
CA THR A 83 -4.08 -15.52 11.60
C THR A 83 -3.76 -14.70 10.34
N ARG A 84 -3.36 -15.34 9.24
CA ARG A 84 -3.11 -14.67 7.96
C ARG A 84 -4.37 -13.95 7.42
N ALA A 85 -5.55 -14.55 7.59
CA ALA A 85 -6.81 -13.95 7.16
C ALA A 85 -7.17 -12.71 8.01
N GLU A 86 -6.95 -12.77 9.32
CA GLU A 86 -7.13 -11.63 10.23
C GLU A 86 -6.14 -10.49 9.93
N GLU A 87 -4.87 -10.81 9.70
CA GLU A 87 -3.85 -9.85 9.31
C GLU A 87 -4.20 -9.15 7.99
N ALA A 88 -4.65 -9.91 6.99
CA ALA A 88 -5.09 -9.37 5.71
C ALA A 88 -6.32 -8.46 5.85
N ALA A 89 -7.30 -8.85 6.67
CA ALA A 89 -8.48 -8.03 6.94
C ALA A 89 -8.09 -6.71 7.63
N ALA A 90 -7.22 -6.77 8.64
CA ALA A 90 -6.73 -5.58 9.34
C ALA A 90 -5.89 -4.67 8.43
N ALA A 91 -5.10 -5.23 7.52
CA ALA A 91 -4.37 -4.47 6.51
C ALA A 91 -5.33 -3.75 5.54
N GLN A 92 -6.38 -4.44 5.10
CA GLN A 92 -7.41 -3.85 4.24
C GLN A 92 -8.16 -2.70 4.93
N GLU A 93 -8.48 -2.84 6.22
CA GLU A 93 -9.14 -1.79 7.00
C GLU A 93 -8.25 -0.54 7.14
N ARG A 94 -6.97 -0.72 7.49
CA ARG A 94 -5.99 0.38 7.54
C ARG A 94 -5.85 1.07 6.20
N PHE A 95 -5.80 0.29 5.11
CA PHE A 95 -5.73 0.83 3.75
C PHE A 95 -6.98 1.65 3.39
N ASN A 96 -8.18 1.14 3.68
CA ASN A 96 -9.43 1.87 3.42
C ASN A 96 -9.51 3.17 4.24
N SER A 97 -9.04 3.14 5.50
CA SER A 97 -8.94 4.34 6.34
C SER A 97 -7.98 5.37 5.74
N ALA A 98 -6.80 4.94 5.28
CA ALA A 98 -5.84 5.81 4.62
C ALA A 98 -6.41 6.42 3.33
N LEU A 99 -7.09 5.63 2.49
CA LEU A 99 -7.76 6.14 1.28
C LEU A 99 -8.80 7.22 1.58
N LYS A 100 -9.60 7.03 2.64
CA LYS A 100 -10.58 8.04 3.06
C LYS A 100 -9.88 9.34 3.47
N GLN A 101 -8.78 9.24 4.22
CA GLN A 101 -8.01 10.42 4.64
C GLN A 101 -7.39 11.15 3.44
N ILE A 102 -6.87 10.40 2.46
CA ILE A 102 -6.34 10.97 1.20
C ILE A 102 -7.44 11.70 0.42
N SER A 103 -8.64 11.13 0.32
CA SER A 103 -9.77 11.77 -0.36
C SER A 103 -10.17 13.09 0.29
N THR A 104 -10.13 13.17 1.62
CA THR A 104 -10.38 14.43 2.35
C THR A 104 -9.29 15.45 2.05
N MET A 105 -8.00 15.07 2.16
CA MET A 105 -6.88 15.96 1.85
C MET A 105 -6.91 16.49 0.40
N GLN A 106 -7.32 15.67 -0.57
CA GLN A 106 -7.50 16.11 -1.96
C GLN A 106 -8.60 17.15 -2.13
N SER A 107 -9.70 16.99 -1.40
CA SER A 107 -10.83 17.93 -1.43
C SER A 107 -10.41 19.27 -0.83
N ASP A 108 -9.70 19.22 0.31
CA ASP A 108 -9.19 20.40 0.99
C ASP A 108 -8.14 21.14 0.14
N LEU A 109 -7.24 20.40 -0.53
CA LEU A 109 -6.26 20.97 -1.46
C LEU A 109 -6.92 21.68 -2.65
N LEU A 110 -7.96 21.08 -3.25
CA LEU A 110 -8.67 21.69 -4.38
C LEU A 110 -9.39 22.98 -3.96
N ALA A 111 -10.02 22.97 -2.78
CA ALA A 111 -10.64 24.15 -2.20
C ALA A 111 -9.59 25.25 -1.91
N SER A 112 -8.43 24.87 -1.38
CA SER A 112 -7.29 25.77 -1.13
C SER A 112 -6.76 26.40 -2.42
N GLU A 113 -6.52 25.62 -3.47
CA GLU A 113 -6.07 26.15 -4.77
C GLU A 113 -7.10 27.10 -5.41
N THR A 114 -8.39 26.79 -5.27
CA THR A 114 -9.46 27.66 -5.77
C THR A 114 -9.42 29.00 -5.05
N ARG A 115 -9.36 28.98 -3.72
CA ARG A 115 -9.27 30.19 -2.90
C ARG A 115 -7.99 30.99 -3.16
N ARG A 116 -6.85 30.34 -3.40
CA ARG A 116 -5.60 31.01 -3.77
C ARG A 116 -5.76 31.80 -5.08
N ARG A 117 -6.36 31.18 -6.11
CA ARG A 117 -6.60 31.84 -7.40
C ARG A 117 -7.57 33.02 -7.27
N GLU A 118 -8.60 32.87 -6.44
CA GLU A 118 -9.53 33.96 -6.13
C GLU A 118 -8.80 35.15 -5.46
N LEU A 119 -7.93 34.89 -4.49
CA LEU A 119 -7.12 35.92 -3.84
C LEU A 119 -6.11 36.56 -4.80
N GLU A 120 -5.42 35.78 -5.64
CA GLU A 120 -4.49 36.30 -6.66
C GLU A 120 -5.19 37.23 -7.65
N THR A 121 -6.37 36.82 -8.13
CA THR A 121 -7.20 37.65 -9.01
C THR A 121 -7.71 38.91 -8.28
N GLY A 122 -8.10 38.77 -7.00
CA GLY A 122 -8.52 39.89 -6.16
C GLY A 122 -7.43 40.94 -5.99
N ILE A 123 -6.19 40.51 -5.70
CA ILE A 123 -5.02 41.40 -5.61
C ILE A 123 -4.78 42.11 -6.95
N GLU A 124 -4.87 41.41 -8.08
CA GLU A 124 -4.67 42.03 -9.41
C GLU A 124 -5.73 43.12 -9.70
N VAL A 125 -6.99 42.86 -9.34
CA VAL A 125 -8.09 43.84 -9.47
C VAL A 125 -7.86 45.04 -8.54
N ILE A 126 -7.40 44.82 -7.31
CA ILE A 126 -7.08 45.89 -6.36
C ILE A 126 -5.90 46.72 -6.86
N GLN A 127 -4.81 46.10 -7.31
CA GLN A 127 -3.64 46.78 -7.84
C GLN A 127 -3.96 47.60 -9.10
N SER A 128 -4.76 47.04 -10.03
CA SER A 128 -5.17 47.76 -11.24
C SER A 128 -6.10 48.93 -10.93
N THR A 129 -7.03 48.76 -9.98
CA THR A 129 -7.90 49.84 -9.49
C THR A 129 -7.11 50.93 -8.77
N LEU A 130 -6.14 50.56 -7.93
CA LEU A 130 -5.24 51.49 -7.25
C LEU A 130 -4.40 52.28 -8.26
N ARG A 131 -3.80 51.62 -9.24
CA ARG A 131 -3.03 52.29 -10.30
C ARG A 131 -3.90 53.27 -11.10
N ARG A 132 -5.14 52.91 -11.41
CA ARG A 132 -6.09 53.79 -12.11
C ARG A 132 -6.46 55.01 -11.26
N THR A 133 -6.85 54.80 -10.01
CA THR A 133 -7.24 55.88 -9.08
C THR A 133 -6.08 56.83 -8.78
N MET A 134 -4.85 56.34 -8.64
CA MET A 134 -3.67 57.19 -8.52
C MET A 134 -3.43 58.05 -9.77
N LYS A 135 -3.63 57.49 -10.96
CA LYS A 135 -3.50 58.24 -12.22
C LYS A 135 -4.58 59.32 -12.37
N GLU A 136 -5.83 59.01 -12.00
CA GLU A 136 -6.94 59.97 -11.98
C GLU A 136 -6.65 61.11 -10.99
N ARG A 137 -6.11 60.80 -9.79
CA ARG A 137 -5.66 61.79 -8.81
C ARG A 137 -4.55 62.68 -9.35
N ASP A 138 -3.53 62.09 -9.98
CA ASP A 138 -2.38 62.84 -10.50
C ASP A 138 -2.80 63.77 -11.64
N ALA A 139 -3.75 63.36 -12.48
CA ALA A 139 -4.34 64.21 -13.52
C ALA A 139 -5.14 65.38 -12.93
N ALA A 140 -6.01 65.12 -11.94
CA ALA A 140 -6.77 66.18 -11.26
C ALA A 140 -5.87 67.19 -10.55
N ARG A 141 -4.74 66.72 -10.00
CA ARG A 141 -3.73 67.60 -9.39
C ARG A 141 -3.04 68.49 -10.42
N ALA A 142 -2.64 67.93 -11.55
CA ALA A 142 -2.03 68.71 -12.64
C ALA A 142 -2.98 69.80 -13.15
N GLU A 143 -4.27 69.48 -13.33
CA GLU A 143 -5.29 70.45 -13.75
C GLU A 143 -5.47 71.56 -12.71
N SER A 144 -5.48 71.23 -11.41
CA SER A 144 -5.55 72.24 -10.34
C SER A 144 -4.33 73.15 -10.28
N GLU A 145 -3.12 72.60 -10.54
CA GLU A 145 -1.89 73.38 -10.60
C GLU A 145 -1.88 74.31 -11.81
N GLU A 146 -2.35 73.83 -12.99
CA GLU A 146 -2.50 74.63 -14.20
C GLU A 146 -3.50 75.79 -14.00
N LEU A 147 -4.67 75.52 -13.42
CA LEU A 147 -5.65 76.55 -13.05
C LEU A 147 -5.05 77.58 -12.09
N SER A 148 -4.25 77.15 -11.11
CA SER A 148 -3.61 78.06 -10.15
C SER A 148 -2.54 78.96 -10.80
N LEU A 149 -1.80 78.44 -11.79
CA LEU A 149 -0.80 79.19 -12.56
C LEU A 149 -1.47 80.20 -13.50
N ALA A 150 -2.54 79.80 -14.19
CA ALA A 150 -3.31 80.70 -15.05
C ALA A 150 -3.90 81.89 -14.26
N LEU A 151 -4.29 81.67 -13.00
CA LEU A 151 -4.74 82.73 -12.09
C LEU A 151 -3.62 83.66 -11.65
N GLN A 152 -2.37 83.19 -11.50
CA GLN A 152 -1.22 84.04 -11.16
C GLN A 152 -0.75 84.89 -12.34
N GLU A 153 -0.92 84.41 -13.58
CA GLU A 153 -0.62 85.18 -14.79
C GLU A 153 -1.70 86.22 -15.13
N THR A 154 -2.90 86.10 -14.56
CA THR A 154 -3.97 87.08 -14.74
C THR A 154 -3.78 88.25 -13.77
N ASP A 155 -3.42 89.43 -14.30
CA ASP A 155 -3.16 90.64 -13.52
C ASP A 155 -4.42 91.06 -12.70
N PRO A 156 -4.30 91.37 -11.38
CA PRO A 156 -5.45 91.74 -10.54
C PRO A 156 -6.24 92.95 -11.05
N ASP A 157 -5.60 93.79 -11.87
CA ASP A 157 -6.14 95.05 -12.38
C ASP A 157 -7.14 94.87 -13.55
N THR A 158 -7.15 93.70 -14.21
CA THR A 158 -8.12 93.42 -15.31
C THR A 158 -9.43 92.79 -14.84
N LEU A 159 -9.48 92.26 -13.61
CA LEU A 159 -10.68 91.68 -13.01
C LEU A 159 -11.55 92.71 -12.27
N ALA A 160 -10.99 93.87 -11.95
CA ALA A 160 -11.65 94.89 -11.14
C ALA A 160 -12.57 95.84 -11.94
N ASP A 161 -12.40 95.95 -13.27
CA ASP A 161 -13.02 97.03 -14.05
C ASP A 161 -14.35 96.66 -14.76
N GLU A 162 -14.75 95.39 -14.86
CA GLU A 162 -16.01 95.03 -15.55
C GLU A 162 -17.06 94.24 -14.71
N GLU A 163 -16.71 93.50 -13.65
CA GLU A 163 -17.69 92.63 -12.96
C GLU A 163 -17.46 92.45 -11.44
N GLY A 164 -17.68 93.50 -10.64
CA GLY A 164 -17.57 93.45 -9.16
C GLY A 164 -18.53 92.49 -8.43
N MET A 165 -19.47 91.83 -9.12
CA MET A 165 -20.31 90.74 -8.57
C MET A 165 -19.95 89.34 -9.11
N GLY A 166 -19.18 89.26 -10.21
CA GLY A 166 -18.77 88.00 -10.85
C GLY A 166 -17.50 87.42 -10.25
N ALA A 167 -16.58 88.27 -9.79
CA ALA A 167 -15.32 87.86 -9.17
C ALA A 167 -15.52 87.11 -7.84
N GLU A 168 -16.50 87.50 -7.03
CA GLU A 168 -16.75 86.86 -5.72
C GLU A 168 -17.48 85.51 -5.90
N ALA A 169 -18.41 85.42 -6.85
CA ALA A 169 -19.08 84.16 -7.21
C ALA A 169 -18.12 83.15 -7.87
N THR A 170 -17.17 83.61 -8.68
CA THR A 170 -16.12 82.75 -9.26
C THR A 170 -15.12 82.28 -8.20
N LEU A 171 -14.74 83.15 -7.25
CA LEU A 171 -13.90 82.77 -6.10
C LEU A 171 -14.59 81.75 -5.18
N GLU A 172 -15.90 81.91 -4.93
CA GLU A 172 -16.71 80.94 -4.17
C GLU A 172 -16.79 79.59 -4.89
N THR A 173 -16.99 79.60 -6.22
CA THR A 173 -17.02 78.38 -7.03
C THR A 173 -15.66 77.66 -7.02
N LEU A 174 -14.55 78.41 -7.10
CA LEU A 174 -13.19 77.87 -7.06
C LEU A 174 -12.82 77.31 -5.69
N THR A 175 -13.16 78.02 -4.62
CA THR A 175 -12.91 77.54 -3.24
C THR A 175 -13.74 76.29 -2.93
N ALA A 176 -14.99 76.22 -3.42
CA ALA A 176 -15.78 75.01 -3.36
C ALA A 176 -15.15 73.85 -4.16
N ALA A 177 -14.69 74.09 -5.39
CA ALA A 177 -14.03 73.08 -6.23
C ALA A 177 -12.70 72.58 -5.63
N LEU A 178 -11.89 73.48 -5.05
CA LEU A 178 -10.64 73.14 -4.37
C LEU A 178 -10.89 72.34 -3.08
N SER A 179 -11.90 72.73 -2.29
CA SER A 179 -12.30 72.00 -1.08
C SER A 179 -12.81 70.60 -1.42
N ASP A 180 -13.62 70.46 -2.47
CA ASP A 180 -14.09 69.16 -2.94
C ASP A 180 -12.93 68.30 -3.46
N THR A 181 -12.01 68.88 -4.22
CA THR A 181 -10.80 68.19 -4.71
C THR A 181 -9.91 67.73 -3.55
N ALA A 182 -9.71 68.56 -2.53
CA ALA A 182 -8.93 68.20 -1.34
C ALA A 182 -9.59 67.04 -0.57
N ARG A 183 -10.90 67.10 -0.35
CA ARG A 183 -11.67 66.02 0.29
C ARG A 183 -11.62 64.71 -0.50
N GLN A 184 -11.71 64.81 -1.83
CA GLN A 184 -11.66 63.65 -2.72
C GLN A 184 -10.26 63.04 -2.76
N ARG A 185 -9.20 63.87 -2.73
CA ARG A 185 -7.81 63.44 -2.57
C ARG A 185 -7.57 62.70 -1.25
N ASP A 186 -8.05 63.25 -0.14
CA ASP A 186 -7.86 62.65 1.17
C ASP A 186 -8.59 61.31 1.27
N LYS A 187 -9.80 61.23 0.70
CA LYS A 187 -10.53 59.98 0.56
C LYS A 187 -9.77 58.95 -0.28
N ILE A 188 -9.30 59.32 -1.47
CA ILE A 188 -8.52 58.40 -2.34
C ILE A 188 -7.24 57.94 -1.64
N SER A 189 -6.56 58.82 -0.89
CA SER A 189 -5.33 58.47 -0.18
C SER A 189 -5.60 57.48 0.94
N ASN A 190 -6.69 57.65 1.68
CA ASN A 190 -7.12 56.72 2.72
C ASN A 190 -7.57 55.37 2.11
N ASP A 191 -8.40 55.41 1.06
CA ASP A 191 -8.86 54.21 0.34
C ASP A 191 -7.66 53.43 -0.25
N ALA A 192 -6.62 54.13 -0.73
CA ALA A 192 -5.39 53.55 -1.22
C ALA A 192 -4.57 52.86 -0.11
N GLU A 193 -4.44 53.49 1.05
CA GLU A 193 -3.74 52.92 2.20
C GLU A 193 -4.46 51.66 2.72
N LEU A 194 -5.79 51.71 2.82
CA LEU A 194 -6.62 50.54 3.16
C LEU A 194 -6.46 49.40 2.15
N ALA A 195 -6.48 49.71 0.85
CA ALA A 195 -6.30 48.72 -0.20
C ALA A 195 -4.91 48.05 -0.16
N LEU A 196 -3.86 48.79 0.20
CA LEU A 196 -2.52 48.24 0.38
C LEU A 196 -2.44 47.31 1.59
N LEU A 197 -3.05 47.68 2.71
CA LEU A 197 -3.13 46.81 3.89
C LEU A 197 -3.88 45.51 3.60
N GLU A 198 -5.00 45.58 2.86
CA GLU A 198 -5.76 44.40 2.45
C GLU A 198 -4.95 43.52 1.49
N ALA A 199 -4.20 44.11 0.55
CA ALA A 199 -3.30 43.39 -0.34
C ALA A 199 -2.18 42.65 0.42
N ASP A 200 -1.57 43.29 1.42
CA ASP A 200 -0.55 42.68 2.28
C ASP A 200 -1.13 41.54 3.12
N GLU A 201 -2.34 41.68 3.65
CA GLU A 201 -3.04 40.62 4.38
C GLU A 201 -3.32 39.42 3.45
N MET A 202 -3.83 39.66 2.25
CA MET A 202 -4.06 38.59 1.27
C MET A 202 -2.76 37.91 0.85
N ALA A 203 -1.67 38.66 0.67
CA ALA A 203 -0.36 38.08 0.37
C ALA A 203 0.14 37.17 1.50
N ALA A 204 -0.04 37.58 2.76
CA ALA A 204 0.27 36.75 3.92
C ALA A 204 -0.62 35.49 3.99
N GLN A 205 -1.92 35.60 3.68
CA GLN A 205 -2.83 34.45 3.60
C GLN A 205 -2.42 33.47 2.50
N ILE A 206 -2.05 33.95 1.31
CA ILE A 206 -1.54 33.12 0.22
C ILE A 206 -0.28 32.36 0.66
N GLN A 207 0.63 33.01 1.38
CA GLN A 207 1.83 32.37 1.87
C GLN A 207 1.54 31.28 2.90
N LEU A 208 0.63 31.55 3.85
CA LEU A 208 0.19 30.55 4.82
C LEU A 208 -0.48 29.34 4.12
N MET A 209 -1.29 29.59 3.09
CA MET A 209 -1.91 28.52 2.31
C MET A 209 -0.89 27.68 1.55
N LYS A 210 0.17 28.30 1.00
CA LYS A 210 1.29 27.58 0.36
C LYS A 210 2.00 26.67 1.37
N ASP A 211 2.32 27.18 2.56
CA ASP A 211 2.98 26.41 3.61
C ASP A 211 2.11 25.21 4.06
N GLN A 212 0.80 25.42 4.22
CA GLN A 212 -0.15 24.36 4.54
C GLN A 212 -0.25 23.30 3.42
N ASN A 213 -0.35 23.73 2.15
CA ASN A 213 -0.37 22.82 1.01
C ASN A 213 0.93 22.00 0.94
N ASP A 214 2.09 22.62 1.16
CA ASP A 214 3.39 21.93 1.20
C ASP A 214 3.47 20.89 2.32
N GLN A 215 2.83 21.15 3.46
CA GLN A 215 2.74 20.18 4.55
C GLN A 215 1.82 19.01 4.18
N ILE A 216 0.66 19.29 3.57
CA ILE A 216 -0.28 18.26 3.09
C ILE A 216 0.40 17.38 2.05
N PHE A 217 1.11 17.96 1.07
CA PHE A 217 1.82 17.20 0.05
C PHE A 217 2.88 16.30 0.64
N ARG A 218 3.71 16.79 1.58
CA ARG A 218 4.70 15.95 2.27
C ARG A 218 4.04 14.79 3.01
N GLN A 219 2.96 15.05 3.74
CA GLN A 219 2.24 14.00 4.46
C GLN A 219 1.62 12.96 3.51
N LEU A 220 1.10 13.40 2.35
CA LEU A 220 0.60 12.52 1.30
C LEU A 220 1.71 11.68 0.69
N GLU A 221 2.86 12.28 0.34
CA GLU A 221 4.03 11.59 -0.21
C GLU A 221 4.62 10.56 0.77
N ASP A 222 4.70 10.91 2.05
CA ASP A 222 5.15 10.00 3.12
C ASP A 222 4.16 8.84 3.30
N ALA A 223 2.86 9.14 3.43
CA ALA A 223 1.82 8.12 3.56
C ALA A 223 1.77 7.18 2.36
N MET A 224 2.00 7.71 1.17
CA MET A 224 2.10 6.96 -0.09
C MET A 224 3.30 6.02 -0.08
N THR A 225 4.47 6.50 0.34
CA THR A 225 5.69 5.69 0.44
C THR A 225 5.49 4.54 1.42
N ILE A 226 4.95 4.83 2.61
CA ILE A 226 4.62 3.83 3.64
C ILE A 226 3.63 2.78 3.12
N SER A 227 2.70 3.17 2.23
CA SER A 227 1.66 2.27 1.71
C SER A 227 2.09 1.43 0.50
N VAL A 228 2.93 1.98 -0.38
CA VAL A 228 3.36 1.31 -1.63
C VAL A 228 4.54 0.36 -1.39
N GLU A 229 5.54 0.78 -0.62
CA GLU A 229 6.79 0.03 -0.44
C GLU A 229 6.58 -1.41 0.10
N PRO A 230 5.67 -1.66 1.06
CA PRO A 230 5.40 -3.03 1.51
C PRO A 230 4.76 -3.91 0.43
N LEU A 231 3.89 -3.35 -0.41
CA LEU A 231 3.23 -4.09 -1.48
C LEU A 231 4.24 -4.50 -2.54
N ASP A 232 5.11 -3.59 -2.93
CA ASP A 232 6.19 -3.86 -3.87
C ASP A 232 7.10 -4.99 -3.35
N LYS A 233 7.57 -4.88 -2.10
CA LYS A 233 8.37 -5.93 -1.43
C LYS A 233 7.67 -7.28 -1.39
N MET A 234 6.36 -7.32 -1.11
CA MET A 234 5.59 -8.58 -1.08
C MET A 234 5.60 -9.29 -2.43
N PHE A 235 5.34 -8.56 -3.52
CA PHE A 235 5.33 -9.14 -4.87
C PHE A 235 6.73 -9.57 -5.32
N THR A 236 7.75 -8.76 -5.05
CA THR A 236 9.15 -9.13 -5.35
C THR A 236 9.59 -10.36 -4.55
N ALA A 237 9.25 -10.44 -3.27
CA ALA A 237 9.54 -11.61 -2.42
C ALA A 237 8.84 -12.88 -2.91
N ALA A 238 7.67 -12.75 -3.55
CA ALA A 238 6.98 -13.85 -4.21
C ALA A 238 7.58 -14.22 -5.58
N GLY A 239 8.70 -13.61 -5.99
CA GLY A 239 9.37 -13.87 -7.26
C GLY A 239 8.67 -13.26 -8.47
N MET A 240 7.74 -12.32 -8.26
CA MET A 240 7.06 -11.60 -9.33
C MET A 240 7.75 -10.27 -9.61
N ASP A 241 7.97 -10.00 -10.89
CA ASP A 241 8.37 -8.68 -11.37
C ASP A 241 7.16 -7.74 -11.29
N THR A 242 7.26 -6.75 -10.41
CA THR A 242 6.17 -5.82 -10.09
C THR A 242 5.80 -4.96 -11.27
N ASP A 243 6.77 -4.45 -12.04
CA ASP A 243 6.50 -3.58 -13.17
C ASP A 243 5.82 -4.33 -14.32
N ASN A 244 6.31 -5.53 -14.65
CA ASN A 244 5.69 -6.38 -15.67
C ASN A 244 4.26 -6.83 -15.30
N MET A 245 4.04 -7.10 -14.02
CA MET A 245 2.72 -7.45 -13.50
C MET A 245 1.76 -6.26 -13.59
N LEU A 246 2.20 -5.06 -13.19
CA LEU A 246 1.39 -3.83 -13.25
C LEU A 246 1.02 -3.50 -14.70
N ASP A 247 1.95 -3.65 -15.64
CA ASP A 247 1.69 -3.45 -17.08
C ASP A 247 0.69 -4.46 -17.64
N THR A 248 0.74 -5.70 -17.18
CA THR A 248 -0.24 -6.74 -17.57
C THR A 248 -1.64 -6.41 -17.07
N VAL A 249 -1.75 -5.96 -15.81
CA VAL A 249 -3.03 -5.51 -15.23
C VAL A 249 -3.54 -4.26 -15.94
N ARG A 250 -2.67 -3.29 -16.21
CA ARG A 250 -2.98 -2.06 -16.94
C ARG A 250 -3.55 -2.36 -18.33
N ARG A 251 -2.94 -3.29 -19.08
CA ARG A 251 -3.41 -3.72 -20.41
C ARG A 251 -4.77 -4.41 -20.36
N GLY A 252 -5.05 -5.15 -19.28
CA GLY A 252 -6.36 -5.78 -19.07
C GLY A 252 -7.45 -4.84 -18.56
N TYR A 253 -7.07 -3.67 -18.03
CA TYR A 253 -7.98 -2.68 -17.41
C TYR A 253 -8.09 -1.39 -18.22
N SER A 254 -7.38 -1.25 -19.34
CA SER A 254 -7.40 -0.08 -20.22
C SER A 254 -8.67 0.05 -21.08
N GLY A 255 -9.79 -0.52 -20.64
CA GLY A 255 -11.10 -0.23 -21.21
C GLY A 255 -11.47 1.23 -20.92
N GLN A 256 -11.98 1.93 -21.93
CA GLN A 256 -12.40 3.33 -21.90
C GLN A 256 -13.36 3.60 -20.72
N GLY A 257 -12.83 4.11 -19.59
CA GLY A 257 -13.62 4.37 -18.37
C GLY A 257 -12.93 4.11 -17.02
N GLY A 258 -11.59 4.04 -16.96
CA GLY A 258 -10.86 3.83 -15.71
C GLY A 258 -11.04 4.98 -14.70
N PRO A 259 -11.13 4.69 -13.38
CA PRO A 259 -11.57 5.64 -12.35
C PRO A 259 -10.60 6.78 -12.00
N LEU A 260 -9.40 6.80 -12.59
CA LEU A 260 -8.38 7.83 -12.37
C LEU A 260 -7.70 8.18 -13.70
N MET A 261 -8.41 8.85 -14.60
CA MET A 261 -7.70 9.55 -15.69
C MET A 261 -6.80 10.62 -15.05
N PRO A 262 -5.60 10.88 -15.60
CA PRO A 262 -4.81 12.02 -15.19
C PRO A 262 -5.72 13.24 -15.27
N LEU A 263 -5.87 13.98 -14.16
CA LEU A 263 -6.50 15.28 -14.23
C LEU A 263 -5.61 16.09 -15.17
N SER A 264 -6.05 16.24 -16.41
CA SER A 264 -5.55 17.30 -17.26
C SER A 264 -6.05 18.56 -16.60
N PHE A 265 -5.26 19.07 -15.64
CA PHE A 265 -5.35 20.46 -15.25
C PHE A 265 -5.09 21.21 -16.54
N SER A 266 -6.17 21.60 -17.21
CA SER A 266 -6.14 22.48 -18.36
C SER A 266 -5.57 23.80 -17.85
N THR A 267 -4.24 23.88 -17.86
CA THR A 267 -3.56 25.15 -17.87
C THR A 267 -4.03 25.76 -19.17
N ARG A 268 -4.72 26.90 -19.09
CA ARG A 268 -5.21 27.60 -20.28
C ARG A 268 -4.01 28.24 -21.01
N GLY A 269 -3.04 27.43 -21.44
CA GLY A 269 -1.81 27.87 -22.10
C GLY A 269 -0.64 28.26 -21.19
N GLU A 270 -0.75 28.14 -19.86
CA GLU A 270 0.34 28.46 -18.92
C GLU A 270 1.14 27.22 -18.50
N GLU A 271 2.40 27.40 -18.09
CA GLU A 271 3.22 26.32 -17.57
C GLU A 271 2.61 25.74 -16.27
N PRO A 272 2.64 24.41 -16.07
CA PRO A 272 2.13 23.80 -14.85
C PRO A 272 2.86 24.35 -13.63
N THR A 273 2.10 24.80 -12.62
CA THR A 273 2.69 25.22 -11.35
C THR A 273 3.41 24.05 -10.68
N PRO A 274 4.44 24.31 -9.84
CA PRO A 274 5.11 23.25 -9.07
C PRO A 274 4.15 22.36 -8.28
N ASP A 275 3.07 22.93 -7.74
CA ASP A 275 2.03 22.23 -7.00
C ASP A 275 1.16 21.36 -7.91
N ALA A 276 0.85 21.83 -9.12
CA ALA A 276 0.16 21.01 -10.12
C ALA A 276 1.00 19.80 -10.55
N MET A 277 2.32 19.96 -10.70
CA MET A 277 3.22 18.84 -10.97
C MET A 277 3.27 17.84 -9.81
N ARG A 278 3.33 18.32 -8.56
CA ARG A 278 3.28 17.48 -7.35
C ARG A 278 1.97 16.72 -7.25
N ALA A 279 0.83 17.39 -7.44
CA ALA A 279 -0.48 16.78 -7.45
C ALA A 279 -0.58 15.66 -8.51
N ASN A 280 -0.10 15.91 -9.73
CA ASN A 280 -0.05 14.90 -10.79
C ASN A 280 0.81 13.68 -10.40
N ARG A 281 1.93 13.89 -9.71
CA ARG A 281 2.77 12.78 -9.21
C ARG A 281 2.01 11.92 -8.20
N ILE A 282 1.33 12.54 -7.25
CA ILE A 282 0.53 11.84 -6.23
C ILE A 282 -0.62 11.07 -6.89
N LEU A 283 -1.30 11.66 -7.88
CA LEU A 283 -2.37 10.98 -8.64
C LEU A 283 -1.84 9.74 -9.37
N ASN A 284 -0.68 9.84 -10.01
CA ASN A 284 -0.03 8.69 -10.65
C ASN A 284 0.34 7.60 -9.64
N GLN A 285 0.80 7.99 -8.45
CA GLN A 285 1.12 7.03 -7.38
C GLN A 285 -0.15 6.38 -6.78
N LEU A 286 -1.27 7.11 -6.69
CA LEU A 286 -2.58 6.56 -6.32
C LEU A 286 -3.12 5.57 -7.35
N ASP A 287 -2.97 5.86 -8.64
CA ASP A 287 -3.30 4.92 -9.70
C ASP A 287 -2.44 3.66 -9.61
N ARG A 288 -1.13 3.82 -9.35
CA ARG A 288 -0.21 2.70 -9.10
C ARG A 288 -0.67 1.85 -7.91
N LEU A 289 -1.10 2.45 -6.79
CA LEU A 289 -1.67 1.71 -5.66
C LEU A 289 -2.92 0.91 -6.05
N ASN A 290 -3.81 1.50 -6.86
CA ASN A 290 -5.00 0.80 -7.31
C ASN A 290 -4.63 -0.40 -8.21
N LEU A 291 -3.61 -0.25 -9.07
CA LEU A 291 -3.08 -1.37 -9.86
C LEU A 291 -2.47 -2.46 -8.97
N TYR A 292 -1.69 -2.12 -7.94
CA TYR A 292 -1.19 -3.09 -6.96
C TYR A 292 -2.33 -3.83 -6.23
N ARG A 293 -3.43 -3.13 -5.90
CA ARG A 293 -4.63 -3.75 -5.30
C ARG A 293 -5.26 -4.77 -6.24
N ILE A 294 -5.49 -4.39 -7.50
CA ILE A 294 -6.09 -5.27 -8.51
C ILE A 294 -5.17 -6.49 -8.75
N ALA A 295 -3.86 -6.25 -8.80
CA ALA A 295 -2.86 -7.30 -8.90
C ALA A 295 -2.92 -8.26 -7.72
N ALA A 296 -2.98 -7.76 -6.48
CA ALA A 296 -3.06 -8.61 -5.30
C ALA A 296 -4.30 -9.51 -5.31
N GLN A 297 -5.43 -8.99 -5.81
CA GLN A 297 -6.68 -9.75 -5.95
C GLN A 297 -6.64 -10.81 -7.05
N LYS A 298 -5.91 -10.54 -8.15
CA LYS A 298 -5.84 -11.43 -9.32
C LYS A 298 -4.63 -12.36 -9.32
N ALA A 299 -3.61 -12.06 -8.53
CA ALA A 299 -2.40 -12.85 -8.46
C ALA A 299 -2.71 -14.26 -7.94
N PRO A 300 -2.21 -15.32 -8.60
CA PRO A 300 -2.45 -16.70 -8.21
C PRO A 300 -1.57 -17.08 -7.02
N PHE A 301 -1.79 -16.45 -5.87
CA PHE A 301 -1.18 -16.85 -4.60
C PHE A 301 -1.77 -18.18 -4.06
N ALA A 302 -2.86 -18.65 -4.67
CA ALA A 302 -3.43 -19.97 -4.45
C ALA A 302 -3.01 -20.92 -5.58
N LEU A 303 -2.80 -22.19 -5.23
CA LEU A 303 -2.52 -23.27 -6.18
C LEU A 303 -3.58 -23.24 -7.31
N PRO A 304 -3.16 -23.11 -8.59
CA PRO A 304 -4.07 -22.93 -9.72
C PRO A 304 -4.93 -24.17 -10.01
N VAL A 305 -4.61 -25.29 -9.37
CA VAL A 305 -5.29 -26.56 -9.57
C VAL A 305 -6.32 -26.76 -8.46
N LYS A 306 -7.60 -26.48 -8.77
CA LYS A 306 -8.74 -26.77 -7.89
C LYS A 306 -9.19 -28.23 -7.94
N SER A 307 -8.56 -29.06 -8.76
CA SER A 307 -8.78 -30.51 -8.81
C SER A 307 -7.78 -31.24 -7.90
N THR A 308 -8.19 -32.38 -7.34
CA THR A 308 -7.30 -33.26 -6.57
C THR A 308 -6.10 -33.67 -7.41
N PHE A 309 -4.93 -33.12 -7.11
CA PHE A 309 -3.66 -33.53 -7.68
C PHE A 309 -2.78 -34.15 -6.59
N ARG A 310 -2.03 -35.20 -6.95
CA ARG A 310 -1.13 -35.89 -6.03
C ARG A 310 0.24 -35.22 -6.08
N TYR A 311 0.67 -34.62 -4.98
CA TYR A 311 2.09 -34.30 -4.77
C TYR A 311 2.84 -35.62 -4.59
N THR A 312 3.55 -36.07 -5.63
CA THR A 312 4.54 -37.14 -5.46
C THR A 312 5.82 -36.49 -4.92
N SER A 313 6.35 -37.03 -3.82
CA SER A 313 7.57 -36.48 -3.21
C SER A 313 8.73 -36.45 -4.21
N GLY A 314 9.58 -35.42 -4.16
CA GLY A 314 10.80 -35.30 -4.99
C GLY A 314 11.88 -36.38 -4.73
N PHE A 315 11.61 -37.37 -3.88
CA PHE A 315 12.41 -38.60 -3.86
C PHE A 315 12.11 -39.39 -5.13
N GLY A 316 13.06 -39.33 -6.07
CA GLY A 316 13.01 -40.11 -7.31
C GLY A 316 12.82 -41.61 -7.07
N MET A 317 12.40 -42.30 -8.13
CA MET A 317 12.06 -43.73 -8.17
C MET A 317 13.04 -44.59 -7.35
N ARG A 318 12.63 -45.01 -6.16
CA ARG A 318 13.29 -46.13 -5.48
C ARG A 318 12.80 -47.41 -6.13
N TRP A 319 13.60 -47.91 -7.09
CA TRP A 319 13.50 -49.23 -7.72
C TRP A 319 12.56 -49.37 -8.92
N GLY A 320 12.43 -48.33 -9.75
CA GLY A 320 12.05 -48.48 -11.17
C GLY A 320 10.70 -49.14 -11.48
N ARG A 321 9.79 -49.27 -10.51
CA ARG A 321 8.40 -49.71 -10.77
C ARG A 321 7.41 -48.71 -10.18
N MET A 322 6.50 -48.26 -11.04
CA MET A 322 5.37 -47.43 -10.66
C MET A 322 4.43 -48.28 -9.79
N HIS A 323 4.18 -47.83 -8.56
CA HIS A 323 3.16 -48.43 -7.70
C HIS A 323 1.80 -47.98 -8.23
N SER A 324 1.20 -48.79 -9.11
CA SER A 324 -0.22 -48.69 -9.44
C SER A 324 -1.00 -49.24 -8.25
N GLY A 325 -1.38 -48.34 -7.34
CA GLY A 325 -2.51 -48.58 -6.44
C GLY A 325 -3.80 -48.42 -7.22
#